data_AF-M5FSH8-F1
#
_entry.id   AF-M5FSH8-F1
#
_cell.length_a   1.000
_cell.length_b   1.000
_cell.length_c   1.000
_cell.angle_alpha   90.00
_cell.angle_beta   90.00
_cell.angle_gamma   90.00
#
_symmetry.space_group_name_H-M   'P 1'
#
loop_
_entity.id
_entity.type
_entity.pdbx_description
1 polymer ?
#
loop_
_entity_poly.entity_id
_entity_poly.type
_entity_poly.pdbx_seq_one_letter_code
_entity_poly.pdbx_strand_id
1 'polypeptide(L)'
;MDRIDPLRNMHGDQFIINNGSEYWENNDSVPQNAKGWHTDNDWYRQFLDSSENALVVVHLFTDIPPRGGGTCLCEDGIAGVLKVLYDNKQGLDSPFTQLTMAHIKDCKEFTSVSGKAGDTFIMHSYLPHTNGPNHLRTPRIITNPHVTLKEPFNLDRADPSDYSLIEQVILSRLGRERIPEAEYRDPNSPRLKYRARNFRQREAKREVEIARLEADAQAKGLEVDSMWVKGGAELNAFFVSFGLDLPPGPNHAVQD
;
A
#
# COMPACT_ATOMS: atom_id res chain seq x y z
N MET A 1 -18.99 -5.24 -5.76
CA MET A 1 -19.38 -4.13 -4.87
C MET A 1 -19.70 -4.63 -3.46
N ASP A 2 -20.48 -5.70 -3.30
CA ASP A 2 -21.04 -6.10 -1.99
C ASP A 2 -20.02 -6.41 -0.88
N ARG A 3 -18.81 -6.86 -1.23
CA ARG A 3 -17.72 -7.15 -0.28
C ARG A 3 -16.79 -5.95 0.03
N ILE A 4 -16.83 -4.91 -0.79
CA ILE A 4 -15.93 -3.74 -0.66
C ILE A 4 -16.50 -2.82 0.40
N ASP A 5 -15.67 -2.40 1.34
CA ASP A 5 -16.07 -1.45 2.38
C ASP A 5 -16.31 -0.07 1.74
N PRO A 6 -17.46 0.62 1.94
CA PRO A 6 -17.59 1.99 1.46
C PRO A 6 -16.60 2.95 2.13
N LEU A 7 -16.09 2.61 3.32
CA LEU A 7 -15.08 3.36 4.05
C LEU A 7 -13.68 3.04 3.51
N ARG A 8 -12.81 4.06 3.42
CA ARG A 8 -11.37 3.93 3.05
C ARG A 8 -11.05 3.43 1.64
N ASN A 9 -12.03 3.45 0.75
CA ASN A 9 -11.83 3.25 -0.69
C ASN A 9 -11.89 4.57 -1.48
N MET A 10 -11.47 5.69 -0.85
CA MET A 10 -11.44 7.00 -1.50
C MET A 10 -10.08 7.26 -2.15
N HIS A 11 -10.10 7.67 -3.42
CA HIS A 11 -8.89 7.96 -4.19
C HIS A 11 -8.61 9.46 -4.12
N GLY A 12 -7.52 9.84 -3.43
CA GLY A 12 -7.07 11.23 -3.33
C GLY A 12 -5.92 11.56 -4.29
N ASP A 13 -5.36 12.74 -4.14
CA ASP A 13 -4.20 13.28 -4.87
C ASP A 13 -2.83 12.71 -4.40
N GLN A 14 -2.83 11.44 -4.01
CA GLN A 14 -1.68 10.77 -3.38
C GLN A 14 -0.60 10.35 -4.39
N PHE A 15 -0.11 11.29 -5.20
CA PHE A 15 0.88 11.02 -6.22
C PHE A 15 2.20 10.53 -5.62
N ILE A 16 2.69 9.43 -6.17
CA ILE A 16 4.02 8.89 -5.93
C ILE A 16 4.86 9.20 -7.17
N ILE A 17 5.84 10.08 -6.97
CA ILE A 17 6.70 10.60 -8.04
C ILE A 17 8.07 9.95 -7.94
N ASN A 18 8.56 9.41 -9.05
CA ASN A 18 9.93 8.91 -9.20
C ASN A 18 10.59 9.59 -10.41
N ASN A 19 11.41 10.60 -10.16
CA ASN A 19 12.15 11.34 -11.20
C ASN A 19 13.50 10.70 -11.56
N GLY A 20 13.86 9.59 -10.92
CA GLY A 20 15.21 9.03 -11.01
C GLY A 20 16.28 9.93 -10.41
N SER A 21 17.53 9.60 -10.71
CA SER A 21 18.70 10.37 -10.33
C SER A 21 19.82 10.13 -11.34
N GLU A 22 20.80 11.03 -11.38
CA GLU A 22 22.00 10.89 -12.24
C GLU A 22 22.73 9.57 -11.99
N TYR A 23 22.70 9.07 -10.74
CA TYR A 23 23.26 7.77 -10.39
C TYR A 23 22.67 6.64 -11.25
N TRP A 24 21.35 6.58 -11.40
CA TRP A 24 20.69 5.47 -12.09
C TRP A 24 20.87 5.50 -13.61
N GLU A 25 21.31 6.60 -14.23
CA GLU A 25 21.60 6.61 -15.67
C GLU A 25 22.66 5.58 -16.06
N ASN A 26 23.66 5.41 -15.20
CA ASN A 26 24.86 4.60 -15.48
C ASN A 26 25.06 3.44 -14.49
N ASN A 27 24.13 3.26 -13.54
CA ASN A 27 24.20 2.19 -12.56
C ASN A 27 22.97 1.29 -12.67
N ASP A 28 23.15 0.03 -12.29
CA ASP A 28 22.09 -0.96 -12.21
C ASP A 28 22.23 -1.75 -10.91
N SER A 29 21.16 -2.39 -10.50
CA SER A 29 21.15 -3.26 -9.32
C SER A 29 20.28 -4.46 -9.58
N VAL A 30 20.76 -5.64 -9.20
CA VAL A 30 19.92 -6.83 -9.21
C VAL A 30 18.74 -6.63 -8.23
N PRO A 31 17.52 -7.05 -8.57
CA PRO A 31 16.34 -6.82 -7.73
C PRO A 31 16.47 -7.29 -6.28
N GLN A 32 17.24 -8.35 -6.02
CA GLN A 32 17.54 -8.87 -4.69
C GLN A 32 18.23 -7.83 -3.78
N ASN A 33 18.99 -6.91 -4.37
CA ASN A 33 19.71 -5.85 -3.66
C ASN A 33 18.93 -4.53 -3.60
N ALA A 34 17.75 -4.46 -4.23
CA ALA A 34 16.90 -3.28 -4.14
C ALA A 34 16.50 -3.04 -2.68
N LYS A 35 16.47 -1.77 -2.30
CA LYS A 35 16.06 -1.34 -0.95
C LYS A 35 14.55 -1.10 -0.94
N GLY A 36 13.97 -1.06 0.25
CA GLY A 36 12.58 -0.65 0.43
C GLY A 36 11.55 -1.68 -0.06
N TRP A 37 11.92 -2.96 -0.18
CA TRP A 37 10.92 -4.02 -0.34
C TRP A 37 9.91 -3.95 0.80
N HIS A 38 8.62 -3.95 0.47
CA HIS A 38 7.52 -3.90 1.43
C HIS A 38 6.23 -4.48 0.84
N THR A 39 5.23 -4.55 1.72
CA THR A 39 3.81 -4.65 1.40
C THR A 39 3.11 -3.50 2.14
N ASP A 40 2.00 -2.99 1.61
CA ASP A 40 1.31 -1.82 2.19
C ASP A 40 0.46 -2.24 3.41
N ASN A 41 0.93 -1.94 4.63
CA ASN A 41 0.37 -2.50 5.86
C ASN A 41 0.56 -1.67 7.14
N ASP A 42 0.77 -0.36 7.03
CA ASP A 42 1.23 0.46 8.16
C ASP A 42 0.10 1.11 9.00
N TRP A 43 -1.17 0.81 8.68
CA TRP A 43 -2.37 1.38 9.31
C TRP A 43 -3.26 0.36 10.04
N TYR A 44 -2.78 -0.87 10.28
CA TYR A 44 -3.53 -1.90 11.00
C TYR A 44 -2.61 -2.99 11.55
N ARG A 45 -3.10 -3.74 12.54
CA ARG A 45 -2.48 -5.00 12.95
C ARG A 45 -2.74 -6.04 11.87
N GLN A 46 -1.70 -6.50 11.21
CA GLN A 46 -1.82 -7.40 10.07
C GLN A 46 -1.96 -8.86 10.53
N PHE A 47 -3.01 -9.51 10.04
CA PHE A 47 -3.21 -10.96 10.10
C PHE A 47 -3.17 -11.54 8.69
N LEU A 48 -3.11 -12.87 8.58
CA LEU A 48 -3.19 -13.60 7.31
C LEU A 48 -4.50 -13.32 6.54
N ASP A 49 -5.56 -12.96 7.27
CA ASP A 49 -6.90 -12.75 6.74
C ASP A 49 -7.36 -11.29 6.73
N SER A 50 -6.45 -10.34 6.99
CA SER A 50 -6.78 -8.92 7.14
C SER A 50 -7.58 -8.36 5.96
N SER A 51 -8.68 -7.67 6.25
CA SER A 51 -9.55 -7.04 5.27
C SER A 51 -9.12 -5.62 4.90
N GLU A 52 -8.23 -5.03 5.68
CA GLU A 52 -7.83 -3.62 5.55
C GLU A 52 -7.13 -3.30 4.23
N ASN A 53 -6.48 -4.30 3.62
CA ASN A 53 -5.87 -4.21 2.30
C ASN A 53 -5.96 -5.55 1.57
N ALA A 54 -6.89 -5.67 0.63
CA ALA A 54 -7.07 -6.87 -0.18
C ALA A 54 -6.36 -6.80 -1.53
N LEU A 55 -6.36 -5.61 -2.15
CA LEU A 55 -5.70 -5.35 -3.42
C LEU A 55 -5.02 -3.98 -3.37
N VAL A 56 -3.88 -3.90 -4.05
CA VAL A 56 -3.27 -2.61 -4.39
C VAL A 56 -3.59 -2.33 -5.86
N VAL A 57 -4.18 -1.17 -6.12
CA VAL A 57 -4.57 -0.71 -7.46
C VAL A 57 -3.65 0.43 -7.83
N VAL A 58 -2.85 0.28 -8.89
CA VAL A 58 -1.87 1.29 -9.28
C VAL A 58 -2.27 1.92 -10.61
N HIS A 59 -2.54 3.22 -10.58
CA HIS A 59 -2.88 4.02 -11.75
C HIS A 59 -1.63 4.74 -12.28
N LEU A 60 -1.41 4.67 -13.58
CA LEU A 60 -0.31 5.35 -14.26
C LEU A 60 -0.77 6.71 -14.80
N PHE A 61 -0.15 7.80 -14.36
CA PHE A 61 -0.41 9.15 -14.87
C PHE A 61 0.60 9.61 -15.92
N THR A 62 1.69 8.85 -16.08
CA THR A 62 2.71 9.04 -17.10
C THR A 62 3.03 7.69 -17.73
N ASP A 63 3.58 7.71 -18.94
CA ASP A 63 4.17 6.51 -19.52
C ASP A 63 5.31 6.00 -18.64
N ILE A 64 5.38 4.68 -18.47
CA ILE A 64 6.46 3.98 -17.78
C ILE A 64 7.04 2.98 -18.79
N PRO A 65 7.97 3.42 -19.65
CA PRO A 65 8.69 2.49 -20.53
C PRO A 65 9.61 1.58 -19.69
N PRO A 66 10.13 0.49 -20.28
CA PRO A 66 11.21 -0.26 -19.67
C PRO A 66 12.33 0.67 -19.18
N ARG A 67 12.86 0.43 -17.98
CA ARG A 67 13.86 1.27 -17.28
C ARG A 67 13.36 2.67 -16.85
N GLY A 68 12.08 2.99 -17.04
CA GLY A 68 11.45 4.26 -16.62
C GLY A 68 11.04 4.30 -15.14
N GLY A 69 11.59 3.44 -14.28
CA GLY A 69 11.29 3.46 -12.84
C GLY A 69 9.97 2.83 -12.44
N GLY A 70 9.47 1.86 -13.20
CA GLY A 70 8.28 1.10 -12.85
C GLY A 70 8.35 0.42 -11.48
N THR A 71 7.21 0.06 -10.91
CA THR A 71 7.19 -0.72 -9.67
C THR A 71 7.87 -2.07 -9.91
N CYS A 72 8.82 -2.43 -9.04
CA CYS A 72 9.46 -3.75 -9.06
C CYS A 72 8.66 -4.69 -8.15
N LEU A 73 8.36 -5.87 -8.65
CA LEU A 73 7.59 -6.93 -8.00
C LEU A 73 8.51 -8.13 -7.73
N CYS A 74 8.33 -8.79 -6.60
CA CYS A 74 8.96 -10.06 -6.27
C CYS A 74 7.88 -11.15 -6.23
N GLU A 75 7.67 -11.83 -7.36
CA GLU A 75 6.51 -12.70 -7.60
C GLU A 75 6.52 -13.97 -6.74
N ASP A 76 7.68 -14.61 -6.61
CA ASP A 76 7.87 -15.77 -5.75
C ASP A 76 8.02 -15.39 -4.26
N GLY A 77 8.18 -14.10 -3.96
CA GLY A 77 8.31 -13.58 -2.60
C GLY A 77 7.02 -13.65 -1.76
N ILE A 78 5.84 -13.72 -2.40
CA ILE A 78 4.54 -13.75 -1.70
C ILE A 78 4.42 -14.92 -0.71
N ALA A 79 4.97 -16.10 -1.05
CA ALA A 79 4.87 -17.29 -0.21
C ALA A 79 5.58 -17.10 1.15
N GLY A 80 6.72 -16.41 1.16
CA GLY A 80 7.44 -16.11 2.40
C GLY A 80 6.67 -15.14 3.30
N VAL A 81 6.03 -14.11 2.71
CA VAL A 81 5.15 -13.19 3.47
C VAL A 81 3.99 -13.93 4.10
N LEU A 82 3.30 -14.75 3.30
CA LEU A 82 2.17 -15.55 3.75
C LEU A 82 2.54 -16.50 4.88
N LYS A 83 3.68 -17.17 4.77
CA LYS A 83 4.19 -18.07 5.82
C LYS A 83 4.38 -17.32 7.14
N VAL A 84 5.02 -16.14 7.10
CA VAL A 84 5.21 -15.30 8.29
C VAL A 84 3.87 -14.97 8.92
N LEU A 85 2.88 -14.52 8.14
CA LEU A 85 1.55 -14.16 8.67
C LEU A 85 0.80 -15.38 9.22
N TYR A 86 0.88 -16.52 8.55
CA TYR A 86 0.30 -17.79 9.00
C TYR A 86 0.86 -18.23 10.36
N ASP A 87 2.17 -18.12 10.55
CA ASP A 87 2.84 -18.53 11.79
C ASP A 87 2.60 -17.55 12.97
N ASN A 88 2.12 -16.32 12.71
CA ASN A 88 1.95 -15.26 13.71
C ASN A 88 0.46 -15.00 14.02
N LYS A 89 -0.17 -15.93 14.73
CA LYS A 89 -1.61 -15.90 15.01
C LYS A 89 -2.12 -14.68 15.79
N GLN A 90 -1.23 -14.03 16.54
CA GLN A 90 -1.49 -12.82 17.31
C GLN A 90 -1.51 -11.54 16.44
N GLY A 91 -1.14 -11.66 15.17
CA GLY A 91 -0.99 -10.55 14.24
C GLY A 91 0.32 -9.79 14.44
N LEU A 92 0.66 -8.95 13.47
CA LEU A 92 1.89 -8.15 13.45
C LEU A 92 1.56 -6.66 13.37
N ASP A 93 2.19 -5.88 14.24
CA ASP A 93 2.11 -4.42 14.23
C ASP A 93 3.36 -3.82 13.58
N SER A 94 3.17 -2.90 12.64
CA SER A 94 4.30 -2.24 11.95
C SER A 94 5.23 -1.55 12.95
N PRO A 95 6.57 -1.63 12.80
CA PRO A 95 7.30 -2.20 11.67
C PRO A 95 7.64 -3.70 11.85
N PHE A 96 7.38 -4.50 10.81
CA PHE A 96 7.81 -5.91 10.73
C PHE A 96 8.39 -6.27 9.36
N THR A 97 8.74 -5.26 8.53
CA THR A 97 9.30 -5.45 7.19
C THR A 97 10.54 -6.34 7.19
N GLN A 98 11.39 -6.24 8.23
CA GLN A 98 12.56 -7.11 8.36
C GLN A 98 12.17 -8.60 8.47
N LEU A 99 11.06 -8.91 9.13
CA LEU A 99 10.56 -10.27 9.26
C LEU A 99 9.96 -10.75 7.94
N THR A 100 9.10 -9.94 7.31
CA THR A 100 8.37 -10.34 6.10
C THR A 100 9.19 -10.25 4.83
N MET A 101 10.30 -9.51 4.78
CA MET A 101 11.09 -9.30 3.55
C MET A 101 12.50 -9.92 3.60
N ALA A 102 12.92 -10.53 4.72
CA ALA A 102 14.28 -11.08 4.86
C ALA A 102 14.64 -12.12 3.78
N HIS A 103 13.65 -12.86 3.27
CA HIS A 103 13.83 -13.90 2.25
C HIS A 103 13.94 -13.38 0.82
N ILE A 104 13.66 -12.09 0.57
CA ILE A 104 13.63 -11.54 -0.81
C ILE A 104 14.98 -11.67 -1.52
N LYS A 105 16.08 -11.63 -0.78
CA LYS A 105 17.43 -11.87 -1.32
C LYS A 105 17.59 -13.27 -1.96
N ASP A 106 16.76 -14.22 -1.56
CA ASP A 106 16.81 -15.62 -2.01
C ASP A 106 15.81 -15.89 -3.14
N CYS A 107 14.85 -14.98 -3.39
CA CYS A 107 13.87 -15.05 -4.47
C CYS A 107 14.51 -14.99 -5.87
N LYS A 108 13.74 -15.39 -6.88
CA LYS A 108 14.17 -15.57 -8.28
C LYS A 108 13.26 -14.92 -9.31
N GLU A 109 11.99 -14.69 -9.01
CA GLU A 109 11.01 -14.19 -9.96
C GLU A 109 10.73 -12.72 -9.69
N PHE A 110 11.28 -11.84 -10.53
CA PHE A 110 11.14 -10.40 -10.39
C PHE A 110 10.67 -9.77 -11.69
N THR A 111 9.71 -8.85 -11.57
CA THR A 111 9.14 -8.14 -12.72
C THR A 111 9.15 -6.64 -12.45
N SER A 112 9.62 -5.86 -13.42
CA SER A 112 9.46 -4.40 -13.40
C SER A 112 8.27 -4.02 -14.28
N VAL A 113 7.31 -3.32 -13.70
CA VAL A 113 6.09 -2.92 -14.40
C VAL A 113 6.40 -1.86 -15.46
N SER A 114 5.85 -2.05 -16.66
CA SER A 114 5.82 -1.02 -17.70
C SER A 114 4.38 -0.84 -18.19
N GLY A 115 4.07 0.34 -18.72
CA GLY A 115 2.72 0.69 -19.16
C GLY A 115 2.65 2.11 -19.70
N LYS A 116 1.48 2.50 -20.17
CA LYS A 116 1.18 3.85 -20.67
C LYS A 116 0.39 4.65 -19.65
N ALA A 117 0.41 5.97 -19.79
CA ALA A 117 -0.51 6.84 -19.06
C ALA A 117 -1.97 6.41 -19.29
N GLY A 118 -2.74 6.30 -18.21
CA GLY A 118 -4.11 5.77 -18.22
C GLY A 118 -4.21 4.27 -17.91
N ASP A 119 -3.12 3.51 -18.00
CA ASP A 119 -3.13 2.11 -17.60
C ASP A 119 -3.34 1.97 -16.08
N THR A 120 -3.93 0.85 -15.69
CA THR A 120 -4.06 0.43 -14.30
C THR A 120 -3.62 -1.01 -14.16
N PHE A 121 -2.77 -1.30 -13.19
CA PHE A 121 -2.47 -2.67 -12.79
C PHE A 121 -2.91 -2.91 -11.35
N ILE A 122 -3.25 -4.17 -11.08
CA ILE A 122 -3.76 -4.60 -9.79
C ILE A 122 -2.85 -5.71 -9.29
N MET A 123 -2.47 -5.66 -8.02
CA MET A 123 -1.68 -6.70 -7.38
C MET A 123 -2.27 -7.11 -6.04
N HIS A 124 -1.96 -8.34 -5.64
CA HIS A 124 -2.31 -8.85 -4.31
C HIS A 124 -1.59 -8.03 -3.23
N SER A 125 -2.28 -7.71 -2.13
CA SER A 125 -1.72 -6.96 -1.00
C SER A 125 -0.47 -7.57 -0.34
N TYR A 126 -0.22 -8.87 -0.53
CA TYR A 126 0.92 -9.59 0.03
C TYR A 126 2.07 -9.76 -0.98
N LEU A 127 1.92 -9.23 -2.20
CA LEU A 127 3.00 -9.24 -3.19
C LEU A 127 4.08 -8.22 -2.77
N PRO A 128 5.30 -8.66 -2.42
CA PRO A 128 6.37 -7.74 -2.10
C PRO A 128 6.71 -6.87 -3.31
N HIS A 129 6.79 -5.57 -3.08
CA HIS A 129 7.11 -4.60 -4.12
C HIS A 129 8.00 -3.47 -3.61
N THR A 130 8.65 -2.78 -4.54
CA THR A 130 9.46 -1.58 -4.27
C THR A 130 9.47 -0.65 -5.48
N ASN A 131 10.00 0.56 -5.32
CA ASN A 131 10.25 1.45 -6.44
C ASN A 131 11.39 0.92 -7.32
N GLY A 132 11.15 0.79 -8.62
CA GLY A 132 12.22 0.47 -9.56
C GLY A 132 13.13 1.66 -9.83
N PRO A 133 14.41 1.39 -10.18
CA PRO A 133 15.33 2.43 -10.62
C PRO A 133 14.81 3.10 -11.89
N ASN A 134 14.78 4.44 -11.87
CA ASN A 134 14.43 5.24 -13.05
C ASN A 134 15.71 5.71 -13.72
N HIS A 135 16.12 4.98 -14.76
CA HIS A 135 17.34 5.24 -15.52
C HIS A 135 17.14 6.35 -16.57
N LEU A 136 15.89 6.67 -16.92
CA LEU A 136 15.57 7.61 -17.99
C LEU A 136 15.38 9.05 -17.47
N ARG A 137 15.21 9.22 -16.16
CA ARG A 137 14.92 10.49 -15.48
C ARG A 137 13.71 11.25 -16.00
N THR A 138 12.86 10.57 -16.76
CA THR A 138 11.54 11.07 -17.12
C THR A 138 10.63 10.88 -15.90
N PRO A 139 9.84 11.89 -15.49
CA PRO A 139 8.98 11.77 -14.32
C PRO A 139 8.03 10.58 -14.44
N ARG A 140 8.13 9.64 -13.48
CA ARG A 140 7.13 8.59 -13.29
C ARG A 140 6.15 9.05 -12.21
N ILE A 141 4.86 9.14 -12.57
CA ILE A 141 3.80 9.59 -11.67
C ILE A 141 2.73 8.49 -11.60
N ILE A 142 2.48 7.99 -10.39
CA ILE A 142 1.44 6.98 -10.12
C ILE A 142 0.65 7.33 -8.87
N THR A 143 -0.47 6.64 -8.65
CA THR A 143 -1.12 6.52 -7.33
C THR A 143 -1.34 5.03 -7.05
N ASN A 144 -1.33 4.60 -5.79
CA ASN A 144 -1.58 3.21 -5.39
C ASN A 144 -2.72 3.05 -4.36
N PRO A 145 -3.97 3.44 -4.67
CA PRO A 145 -5.10 3.18 -3.77
C PRO A 145 -5.24 1.69 -3.41
N HIS A 146 -5.77 1.45 -2.21
CA HIS A 146 -6.00 0.13 -1.65
C HIS A 146 -7.47 -0.24 -1.70
N VAL A 147 -7.76 -1.53 -1.81
CA VAL A 147 -9.12 -2.06 -1.68
C VAL A 147 -9.33 -2.63 -0.28
N THR A 148 -10.17 -1.99 0.51
CA THR A 148 -10.60 -2.51 1.83
C THR A 148 -11.89 -3.33 1.68
N LEU A 149 -11.94 -4.49 2.36
CA LEU A 149 -13.13 -5.35 2.43
C LEU A 149 -13.90 -5.14 3.73
N LYS A 150 -15.21 -5.39 3.67
CA LYS A 150 -16.10 -5.33 4.85
C LYS A 150 -15.75 -6.38 5.90
N GLU A 151 -15.39 -7.57 5.43
CA GLU A 151 -15.10 -8.74 6.26
C GLU A 151 -13.72 -9.30 5.93
N PRO A 152 -13.03 -9.95 6.89
CA PRO A 152 -11.80 -10.71 6.67
C PRO A 152 -11.90 -11.75 5.54
N PHE A 153 -10.76 -12.17 5.02
CA PHE A 153 -10.71 -13.32 4.11
C PHE A 153 -11.25 -14.58 4.80
N ASN A 154 -12.05 -15.36 4.09
CA ASN A 154 -12.45 -16.67 4.55
C ASN A 154 -11.64 -17.72 3.78
N LEU A 155 -10.70 -18.36 4.48
CA LEU A 155 -9.81 -19.39 3.96
C LEU A 155 -10.33 -20.81 4.22
N ASP A 156 -11.56 -20.96 4.74
CA ASP A 156 -12.19 -22.23 5.11
C ASP A 156 -13.62 -22.35 4.57
N ARG A 157 -13.81 -22.07 3.28
CA ARG A 157 -15.11 -22.20 2.61
C ARG A 157 -15.40 -23.67 2.31
N ALA A 158 -16.66 -24.05 2.49
CA ALA A 158 -17.12 -25.41 2.22
C ALA A 158 -17.16 -25.73 0.71
N ASP A 159 -17.61 -24.77 -0.11
CA ASP A 159 -17.55 -24.84 -1.57
C ASP A 159 -16.30 -24.11 -2.08
N PRO A 160 -15.33 -24.80 -2.71
CA PRO A 160 -14.14 -24.17 -3.25
C PRO A 160 -14.42 -23.11 -4.33
N SER A 161 -15.57 -23.16 -5.00
CA SER A 161 -15.95 -22.16 -6.01
C SER A 161 -16.34 -20.81 -5.41
N ASP A 162 -16.60 -20.75 -4.11
CA ASP A 162 -16.92 -19.51 -3.39
C ASP A 162 -15.67 -18.68 -3.03
N TYR A 163 -14.46 -19.22 -3.18
CA TYR A 163 -13.23 -18.48 -2.92
C TYR A 163 -13.03 -17.39 -3.99
N SER A 164 -12.73 -16.18 -3.53
CA SER A 164 -12.20 -15.12 -4.40
C SER A 164 -10.79 -15.48 -4.90
N LEU A 165 -10.37 -14.87 -6.01
CA LEU A 165 -9.01 -15.04 -6.53
C LEU A 165 -7.92 -14.69 -5.50
N ILE A 166 -8.20 -13.74 -4.61
CA ILE A 166 -7.27 -13.33 -3.54
C ILE A 166 -7.11 -14.47 -2.53
N GLU A 167 -8.23 -15.02 -2.04
CA GLU A 167 -8.24 -16.18 -1.15
C GLU A 167 -7.56 -17.40 -1.81
N GLN A 168 -7.81 -17.64 -3.10
CA GLN A 168 -7.19 -18.73 -3.86
C GLN A 168 -5.66 -18.57 -3.97
N VAL A 169 -5.15 -17.34 -4.17
CA VAL A 169 -3.70 -17.09 -4.20
C VAL A 169 -3.08 -17.39 -2.83
N ILE A 170 -3.72 -16.97 -1.73
CA ILE A 170 -3.24 -17.26 -0.36
C ILE A 170 -3.12 -18.76 -0.16
N LEU A 171 -4.20 -19.50 -0.45
CA LEU A 171 -4.28 -20.96 -0.31
C LEU A 171 -3.24 -21.67 -1.17
N SER A 172 -3.16 -21.32 -2.46
CA SER A 172 -2.21 -21.91 -3.41
C SER A 172 -0.76 -21.70 -2.97
N ARG A 173 -0.39 -20.49 -2.54
CA ARG A 173 0.98 -20.16 -2.14
C ARG A 173 1.38 -20.76 -0.79
N LEU A 174 0.41 -21.12 0.05
CA LEU A 174 0.62 -21.91 1.26
C LEU A 174 0.54 -23.43 1.03
N GLY A 175 0.21 -23.88 -0.19
CA GLY A 175 0.04 -25.29 -0.52
C GLY A 175 -1.15 -25.93 0.23
N ARG A 176 -2.26 -25.18 0.36
CA ARG A 176 -3.46 -25.57 1.09
C ARG A 176 -4.69 -25.46 0.19
N GLU A 177 -5.67 -26.33 0.39
CA GLU A 177 -7.00 -26.21 -0.25
C GLU A 177 -7.99 -25.44 0.62
N ARG A 178 -7.79 -25.51 1.94
CA ARG A 178 -8.54 -24.84 2.99
C ARG A 178 -7.69 -24.70 4.24
N ILE A 179 -7.96 -23.68 5.04
CA ILE A 179 -7.27 -23.42 6.30
C ILE A 179 -8.32 -22.93 7.31
N PRO A 180 -8.72 -23.76 8.29
CA PRO A 180 -9.55 -23.34 9.42
C PRO A 180 -8.95 -22.13 10.17
N GLU A 181 -9.79 -21.17 10.57
CA GLU A 181 -9.36 -19.92 11.22
C GLU A 181 -8.45 -20.17 12.46
N ALA A 182 -8.76 -21.20 13.26
CA ALA A 182 -7.97 -21.57 14.43
C ALA A 182 -6.50 -21.94 14.13
N GLU A 183 -6.17 -22.28 12.86
CA GLU A 183 -4.80 -22.57 12.45
C GLU A 183 -3.93 -21.32 12.32
N TYR A 184 -4.50 -20.15 12.04
CA TYR A 184 -3.73 -18.91 11.77
C TYR A 184 -4.19 -17.69 12.58
N ARG A 185 -5.22 -17.81 13.42
CA ARG A 185 -5.79 -16.69 14.18
C ARG A 185 -5.98 -17.05 15.65
N ASP A 186 -5.41 -16.23 16.53
CA ASP A 186 -5.65 -16.32 17.97
C ASP A 186 -6.90 -15.48 18.33
N PRO A 187 -8.02 -16.10 18.76
CA PRO A 187 -9.27 -15.37 19.02
C PRO A 187 -9.14 -14.27 20.09
N ASN A 188 -8.10 -14.29 20.93
CA ASN A 188 -7.88 -13.27 21.97
C ASN A 188 -7.13 -12.03 21.48
N SER A 189 -6.48 -12.11 20.32
CA SER A 189 -5.72 -10.99 19.77
C SER A 189 -6.66 -10.03 19.02
N PRO A 190 -6.71 -8.72 19.34
CA PRO A 190 -7.65 -7.80 18.69
C PRO A 190 -7.21 -7.40 17.28
N ARG A 191 -8.17 -7.08 16.40
CA ARG A 191 -7.90 -6.34 15.16
C ARG A 191 -7.80 -4.85 15.48
N LEU A 192 -6.61 -4.29 15.35
CA LEU A 192 -6.34 -2.89 15.62
C LEU A 192 -6.18 -2.13 14.32
N LYS A 193 -6.67 -0.89 14.29
CA LYS A 193 -6.51 0.04 13.18
C LYS A 193 -5.82 1.30 13.67
N TYR A 194 -4.99 1.86 12.84
CA TYR A 194 -4.16 3.02 13.14
C TYR A 194 -4.28 4.06 12.03
N ARG A 195 -3.82 5.26 12.33
CA ARG A 195 -3.45 6.25 11.32
C ARG A 195 -2.20 5.79 10.58
N ALA A 196 -2.12 5.98 9.26
CA ALA A 196 -0.93 5.67 8.48
C ALA A 196 0.21 6.68 8.74
N ARG A 197 1.46 6.20 8.76
CA ARG A 197 2.63 6.98 9.17
C ARG A 197 2.93 8.15 8.21
N ASN A 198 2.74 7.92 6.91
CA ASN A 198 3.07 8.88 5.85
C ASN A 198 2.28 10.20 5.96
N PHE A 199 1.12 10.21 6.62
CA PHE A 199 0.32 11.41 6.77
C PHE A 199 0.97 12.46 7.66
N ARG A 200 1.82 12.08 8.62
CA ARG A 200 2.53 13.05 9.46
C ARG A 200 3.40 14.00 8.61
N GLN A 201 4.08 13.46 7.60
CA GLN A 201 4.92 14.25 6.69
C GLN A 201 4.07 15.20 5.82
N ARG A 202 2.87 14.76 5.43
CA ARG A 202 1.93 15.56 4.64
C ARG A 202 1.36 16.71 5.48
N GLU A 203 0.96 16.44 6.72
CA GLU A 203 0.45 17.48 7.63
C GLU A 203 1.48 18.55 7.94
N ALA A 204 2.76 18.19 8.12
CA ALA A 204 3.81 19.13 8.43
C ALA A 204 4.01 20.22 7.35
N LYS A 205 3.60 19.94 6.10
CA LYS A 205 3.69 20.90 4.99
C LYS A 205 2.39 21.65 4.73
N ARG A 206 1.29 21.24 5.35
CA ARG A 206 -0.06 21.76 5.09
C ARG A 206 -0.17 23.26 5.38
N GLU A 207 0.27 23.69 6.56
CA GLU A 207 0.14 25.10 6.99
C GLU A 207 0.91 26.04 6.06
N VAL A 208 2.11 25.64 5.65
CA VAL A 208 2.94 26.40 4.71
C VAL A 208 2.26 26.47 3.33
N GLU A 209 1.68 25.37 2.86
CA GLU A 209 1.01 25.34 1.56
C GLU A 209 -0.30 26.15 1.57
N ILE A 210 -1.07 26.12 2.65
CA ILE A 210 -2.27 26.96 2.81
C ILE A 210 -1.87 28.44 2.76
N ALA A 211 -0.85 28.85 3.52
CA ALA A 211 -0.36 30.23 3.51
C ALA A 211 0.10 30.68 2.10
N ARG A 212 0.75 29.79 1.35
CA ARG A 212 1.15 30.04 -0.05
C ARG A 212 -0.08 30.24 -0.95
N LEU A 213 -1.10 29.40 -0.82
CA LEU A 213 -2.33 29.48 -1.60
C LEU A 213 -3.12 30.76 -1.28
N GLU A 214 -3.22 31.13 0.01
CA GLU A 214 -3.90 32.35 0.46
C GLU A 214 -3.21 33.61 -0.09
N ALA A 215 -1.88 33.67 -0.04
CA ALA A 215 -1.12 34.79 -0.58
C ALA A 215 -1.30 34.94 -2.11
N ASP A 216 -1.28 33.83 -2.86
CA ASP A 216 -1.50 33.83 -4.31
C ASP A 216 -2.94 34.24 -4.67
N ALA A 217 -3.92 33.73 -3.92
CA ALA A 217 -5.33 34.06 -4.10
C ALA A 217 -5.58 35.56 -3.83
N GLN A 218 -5.02 36.09 -2.73
CA GLN A 218 -5.09 37.52 -2.40
C GLN A 218 -4.48 38.39 -3.50
N ALA A 219 -3.31 38.03 -4.03
CA ALA A 219 -2.65 38.76 -5.10
C ALA A 219 -3.47 38.81 -6.40
N LYS A 220 -4.33 37.80 -6.62
CA LYS A 220 -5.17 37.67 -7.81
C LYS A 220 -6.63 38.11 -7.58
N GLY A 221 -7.00 38.51 -6.37
CA GLY A 221 -8.39 38.80 -6.01
C GLY A 221 -9.30 37.57 -6.09
N LEU A 222 -8.76 36.39 -5.80
CA LEU A 222 -9.45 35.10 -5.79
C LEU A 222 -9.61 34.58 -4.36
N GLU A 223 -10.44 33.55 -4.20
CA GLU A 223 -10.58 32.79 -2.96
C GLU A 223 -9.88 31.42 -3.06
N VAL A 224 -9.42 30.89 -1.93
CA VAL A 224 -8.82 29.55 -1.87
C VAL A 224 -9.92 28.49 -1.81
N ASP A 225 -10.00 27.64 -2.84
CA ASP A 225 -10.86 26.46 -2.84
C ASP A 225 -10.11 25.25 -2.25
N SER A 226 -10.22 25.08 -0.93
CA SER A 226 -9.61 23.95 -0.23
C SER A 226 -10.44 23.51 0.96
N MET A 227 -10.70 22.20 1.07
CA MET A 227 -11.34 21.60 2.26
C MET A 227 -10.57 21.89 3.56
N TRP A 228 -9.26 22.15 3.48
CA TRP A 228 -8.44 22.49 4.64
C TRP A 228 -8.67 23.92 5.15
N VAL A 229 -9.17 24.81 4.29
CA VAL A 229 -9.56 26.19 4.65
C VAL A 229 -11.04 26.22 5.05
N LYS A 230 -11.90 25.56 4.27
CA LYS A 230 -13.36 25.53 4.48
C LYS A 230 -13.79 24.71 5.71
N GLY A 231 -13.06 23.65 6.04
CA GLY A 231 -13.41 22.73 7.11
C GLY A 231 -14.72 21.97 6.88
N GLY A 232 -15.40 21.62 7.98
CA GLY A 232 -16.75 21.04 7.92
C GLY A 232 -16.82 19.57 7.48
N ALA A 233 -17.95 19.20 6.88
CA ALA A 233 -18.30 17.81 6.59
C ALA A 233 -17.34 17.12 5.60
N GLU A 234 -16.84 17.87 4.60
CA GLU A 234 -15.89 17.34 3.61
C GLU A 234 -14.55 16.98 4.26
N LEU A 235 -14.00 17.87 5.11
CA LEU A 235 -12.78 17.61 5.86
C LEU A 235 -12.94 16.41 6.81
N ASN A 236 -14.08 16.32 7.51
CA ASN A 236 -14.37 15.19 8.38
C ASN A 236 -14.47 13.87 7.59
N ALA A 237 -15.12 13.88 6.42
CA ALA A 237 -15.22 12.72 5.55
C ALA A 237 -13.83 12.27 5.05
N PHE A 238 -12.94 13.22 4.72
CA PHE A 238 -11.55 12.93 4.39
C PHE A 238 -10.82 12.27 5.57
N PHE A 239 -10.99 12.79 6.80
CA PHE A 239 -10.32 12.25 7.98
C PHE A 239 -10.71 10.80 8.21
N VAL A 240 -12.00 10.49 8.19
CA VAL A 240 -12.52 9.13 8.34
C VAL A 240 -12.04 8.22 7.20
N SER A 241 -12.09 8.71 5.96
CA SER A 241 -11.70 7.94 4.76
C SER A 241 -10.22 7.62 4.71
N PHE A 242 -9.36 8.42 5.34
CA PHE A 242 -7.93 8.16 5.42
C PHE A 242 -7.46 7.66 6.80
N GLY A 243 -8.40 7.42 7.72
CA GLY A 243 -8.09 6.97 9.07
C GLY A 243 -7.30 7.97 9.90
N LEU A 244 -7.45 9.26 9.64
CA LEU A 244 -6.81 10.34 10.40
C LEU A 244 -7.51 10.59 11.74
N ASP A 245 -8.72 10.08 11.90
CA ASP A 245 -9.48 10.02 13.15
C ASP A 245 -8.99 8.93 14.11
N LEU A 246 -8.12 8.02 13.64
CA LEU A 246 -7.57 6.92 14.44
C LEU A 246 -6.31 7.30 15.23
N PRO A 247 -5.97 6.57 16.30
CA PRO A 247 -4.73 6.77 17.03
C PRO A 247 -3.49 6.52 16.14
N PRO A 248 -2.35 7.17 16.45
CA PRO A 248 -1.08 6.88 15.77
C PRO A 248 -0.69 5.42 15.95
N GLY A 249 -0.13 4.84 14.89
CA GLY A 249 0.37 3.46 14.89
C GLY A 249 1.73 3.31 15.62
N PRO A 250 2.11 2.08 15.97
CA PRO A 250 3.34 1.78 16.71
C PRO A 250 4.63 2.23 15.99
N ASN A 251 4.61 2.34 14.67
CA ASN A 251 5.73 2.81 13.85
C ASN A 251 5.89 4.34 13.79
N HIS A 252 5.03 5.13 14.43
CA HIS A 252 5.07 6.60 14.33
C HIS A 252 6.25 7.26 15.08
N ALA A 253 6.91 6.50 15.95
CA ALA A 253 8.13 6.90 16.64
C ALA A 253 9.42 6.57 15.88
N VAL A 254 9.33 5.76 14.81
CA VAL A 254 10.48 5.36 14.00
C VAL A 254 10.76 6.46 12.97
N GLN A 255 11.88 7.17 13.13
CA GLN A 255 12.39 8.07 12.09
C GLN A 255 13.01 7.22 10.97
N ASP A 256 12.68 7.55 9.71
CA ASP A 256 13.35 7.01 8.51
C ASP A 256 14.75 7.61 8.36
#